data_AF-A0A6H3F4H7-F1
#
_entry.id   AF-A0A6H3F4H7-F1
#
_cell.length_a   1.000
_cell.length_b   1.000
_cell.length_c   1.000
_cell.angle_alpha   90.00
_cell.angle_beta   90.00
_cell.angle_gamma   90.00
#
_symmetry.space_group_name_H-M   'P 1'
#
loop_
_entity.id
_entity.type
_entity.pdbx_description
1 polymer ?
#
loop_
_entity_poly.entity_id
_entity_poly.type
_entity_poly.pdbx_seq_one_letter_code
_entity_poly.pdbx_strand_id
1 'polypeptide(L)'
;MWTLLGKLFSGLGTMAGSALQRVLPDHNAQNAAQSRINEAEVAGAPQSRLRLWRSFLGWMLSLLFCWEVVGRLIVIPLFFASWGASLPPSALDQIMGLLLGMLGLGF
;
A
#
# COMPACT_ATOMS: atom_id res chain seq x y z
N MET A 1 -46.17 16.44 -9.22
CA MET A 1 -45.54 15.20 -8.67
C MET A 1 -44.03 15.14 -8.89
N TRP A 2 -43.47 15.65 -10.00
CA TRP A 2 -42.01 15.65 -10.26
C TRP A 2 -41.15 16.48 -9.28
N THR A 3 -41.70 17.56 -8.72
CA THR A 3 -40.99 18.45 -7.79
C THR A 3 -40.81 17.88 -6.38
N LEU A 4 -41.64 16.91 -5.98
CA LEU A 4 -41.52 16.23 -4.69
C LEU A 4 -40.46 15.13 -4.72
N LEU A 5 -40.34 14.42 -5.86
CA LEU A 5 -39.26 13.47 -6.11
C LEU A 5 -37.89 14.17 -6.14
N GLY A 6 -37.77 15.32 -6.82
CA GLY A 6 -36.53 16.08 -6.84
C GLY A 6 -36.07 16.55 -5.45
N LYS A 7 -36.99 16.93 -4.56
CA LYS A 7 -36.67 17.32 -3.18
C LYS A 7 -36.21 16.13 -2.34
N LEU A 8 -36.85 14.96 -2.47
CA LEU A 8 -36.44 13.71 -1.80
C LEU A 8 -35.05 13.24 -2.26
N PHE A 9 -34.76 13.28 -3.56
CA PHE A 9 -33.44 12.94 -4.09
C PHE A 9 -32.35 13.94 -3.67
N SER A 10 -32.66 15.24 -3.61
CA SER A 10 -31.72 16.25 -3.13
C SER A 10 -31.39 16.10 -1.63
N GLY A 11 -32.39 15.76 -0.82
CA GLY A 11 -32.22 15.53 0.63
C GLY A 11 -31.49 14.24 0.94
N LEU A 12 -31.70 13.19 0.14
CA LEU A 12 -30.93 11.94 0.23
C LEU A 12 -29.48 12.13 -0.21
N GLY A 13 -29.22 12.93 -1.26
CA GLY A 13 -27.85 13.21 -1.72
C GLY A 13 -27.01 14.00 -0.69
N THR A 14 -27.61 14.98 -0.01
CA THR A 14 -26.91 15.76 1.04
C THR A 14 -26.74 14.99 2.34
N MET A 15 -27.70 14.15 2.73
CA MET A 15 -27.56 13.26 3.89
C MET A 15 -26.59 12.10 3.62
N ALA A 16 -26.58 11.54 2.41
CA ALA A 16 -25.60 10.54 2.02
C ALA A 16 -24.18 11.13 1.97
N GLY A 17 -24.00 12.33 1.39
CA GLY A 17 -22.69 12.99 1.34
C GLY A 17 -22.12 13.35 2.72
N SER A 18 -22.96 13.84 3.63
CA SER A 18 -22.56 14.18 5.00
C SER A 18 -22.33 12.95 5.89
N ALA A 19 -23.05 11.85 5.66
CA ALA A 19 -22.79 10.57 6.31
C ALA A 19 -21.52 9.89 5.77
N LEU A 20 -21.27 9.95 4.46
CA LEU A 20 -20.05 9.45 3.84
C LEU A 20 -18.81 10.18 4.37
N GLN A 21 -18.90 11.50 4.57
CA GLN A 21 -17.82 12.32 5.11
C GLN A 21 -17.55 12.05 6.60
N ARG A 22 -18.53 11.52 7.36
CA ARG A 22 -18.34 11.07 8.75
C ARG A 22 -17.84 9.62 8.87
N VAL A 23 -17.98 8.81 7.82
CA VAL A 23 -17.63 7.38 7.80
C VAL A 23 -16.33 7.11 7.04
N LEU A 24 -15.85 8.05 6.21
CA LEU A 24 -14.48 8.03 5.70
C LEU A 24 -13.52 8.16 6.89
N PRO A 25 -12.78 7.11 7.25
CA PRO A 25 -11.76 7.21 8.27
C PRO A 25 -10.79 8.29 7.81
N ASP A 26 -10.43 9.20 8.69
CA ASP A 26 -9.46 10.24 8.39
C ASP A 26 -8.06 9.62 8.34
N HIS A 27 -7.80 8.83 7.29
CA HIS A 27 -6.54 8.15 7.01
C HIS A 27 -5.38 9.15 7.00
N ASN A 28 -5.65 10.40 6.61
CA ASN A 28 -4.69 11.49 6.65
C ASN A 28 -4.32 11.87 8.10
N ALA A 29 -5.29 11.92 9.02
CA ALA A 29 -5.03 12.15 10.42
C ALA A 29 -4.27 10.99 11.08
N GLN A 30 -4.58 9.74 10.71
CA GLN A 30 -3.85 8.56 11.18
C GLN A 30 -2.40 8.54 10.69
N ASN A 31 -2.18 8.83 9.40
CA ASN A 31 -0.83 8.93 8.83
C ASN A 31 -0.02 10.07 9.46
N ALA A 32 -0.66 11.21 9.73
CA ALA A 32 -0.02 12.34 10.42
C ALA A 32 0.28 12.05 11.89
N ALA A 33 -0.52 11.20 12.56
CA ALA A 33 -0.23 10.73 13.91
C ALA A 33 0.94 9.74 13.90
N GLN A 34 0.97 8.81 12.94
CA GLN A 34 2.07 7.85 12.78
C GLN A 34 3.39 8.53 12.40
N SER A 35 3.36 9.57 11.55
CA SER A 35 4.55 10.37 11.21
C SER A 35 5.14 11.03 12.45
N ARG A 36 4.28 11.63 13.30
CA ARG A 36 4.72 12.30 14.53
C ARG A 36 5.31 11.34 15.55
N ILE A 37 4.76 10.13 15.67
CA ILE A 37 5.32 9.07 16.50
C ILE A 37 6.68 8.62 15.95
N ASN A 38 6.77 8.38 14.65
CA ASN A 38 8.03 7.99 14.00
C ASN A 38 9.12 9.08 14.16
N GLU A 39 8.76 10.36 14.02
CA GLU A 39 9.68 11.50 14.20
C GLU A 39 10.17 11.60 15.66
N ALA A 40 9.28 11.39 16.63
CA ALA A 40 9.62 11.39 18.05
C ALA A 40 10.51 10.19 18.45
N GLU A 41 10.23 9.00 17.88
CA GLU A 41 11.05 7.80 18.07
C GLU A 41 12.45 7.95 17.46
N VAL A 42 12.58 8.65 16.34
CA VAL A 42 13.86 8.88 15.66
C VAL A 42 14.72 9.93 16.38
N ALA A 43 14.11 10.90 17.06
CA ALA A 43 14.82 12.00 17.73
C ALA A 43 15.54 11.60 19.03
N GLY A 44 15.08 10.55 19.73
CA GLY A 44 15.59 10.20 21.07
C GLY A 44 16.27 8.83 21.21
N ALA A 45 16.15 7.94 20.23
CA ALA A 45 16.63 6.56 20.37
C ALA A 45 18.12 6.40 19.99
N PRO A 46 18.90 5.54 20.69
CA PRO A 46 20.23 5.14 20.24
C PRO A 46 20.14 4.58 18.80
N GLN A 47 21.22 4.65 18.02
CA GLN A 47 21.38 4.01 16.71
C GLN A 47 21.18 2.48 16.84
N SER A 48 19.93 2.04 16.96
CA SER A 48 19.55 0.66 17.22
C SER A 48 19.45 -0.08 15.89
N ARG A 49 19.89 -1.34 15.87
CA ARG A 49 19.75 -2.27 14.74
C ARG A 49 18.31 -2.39 14.26
N LEU A 50 17.34 -2.12 15.14
CA LEU A 50 15.93 -2.08 14.78
C LEU A 50 15.61 -0.90 13.84
N ARG A 51 16.23 0.27 13.96
CA ARG A 51 15.94 1.36 13.02
C ARG A 51 16.32 1.02 11.57
N LEU A 52 17.29 0.14 11.37
CA LEU A 52 17.69 -0.33 10.03
C LEU A 52 16.79 -1.44 9.49
N TRP A 53 15.99 -2.13 10.31
CA TRP A 53 15.22 -3.30 9.85
C TRP A 53 14.29 -2.93 8.68
N ARG A 54 13.64 -1.77 8.77
CA ARG A 54 12.70 -1.28 7.75
C ARG A 54 13.41 -0.90 6.45
N SER A 55 14.57 -0.27 6.54
CA SER A 55 15.40 0.07 5.36
C SER A 55 15.97 -1.18 4.70
N PHE A 56 16.47 -2.13 5.49
CA PHE A 56 16.95 -3.43 5.04
C PHE A 56 15.85 -4.21 4.31
N LEU A 57 14.65 -4.29 4.93
CA LEU A 57 13.52 -5.01 4.35
C LEU A 57 13.06 -4.35 3.04
N GLY A 58 13.04 -3.02 2.96
CA GLY A 58 12.75 -2.30 1.72
C GLY A 58 13.75 -2.61 0.60
N TRP A 59 15.04 -2.72 0.92
CA TRP A 59 16.08 -3.10 -0.04
C TRP A 59 15.90 -4.54 -0.54
N MET A 60 15.64 -5.49 0.37
CA MET A 60 15.38 -6.88 0.01
C MET A 60 14.13 -7.02 -0.87
N LEU A 61 13.03 -6.35 -0.51
CA LEU A 61 11.81 -6.35 -1.32
C LEU A 61 12.02 -5.70 -2.69
N SER A 62 12.87 -4.68 -2.80
CA SER A 62 13.21 -4.05 -4.08
C SER A 62 13.98 -5.00 -5.00
N LEU A 63 14.91 -5.79 -4.46
CA LEU A 63 15.61 -6.83 -5.21
C LEU A 63 14.66 -7.94 -5.67
N LEU A 64 13.75 -8.38 -4.78
CA LEU A 64 12.74 -9.38 -5.12
C LEU A 64 11.74 -8.87 -6.16
N PHE A 65 11.34 -7.60 -6.09
CA PHE A 65 10.51 -6.96 -7.10
C PHE A 65 11.23 -6.92 -8.46
N CYS A 66 12.50 -6.52 -8.47
CA CYS A 66 13.33 -6.55 -9.68
C CYS A 66 13.43 -7.96 -10.27
N TRP A 67 13.58 -8.97 -9.42
CA TRP A 67 13.53 -10.37 -9.84
C TRP A 67 12.19 -10.75 -10.46
N GLU A 68 11.05 -10.45 -9.81
CA GLU A 68 9.73 -10.83 -10.33
C GLU A 68 9.37 -10.08 -11.64
N VAL A 69 9.80 -8.83 -11.80
CA VAL A 69 9.47 -8.04 -13.00
C VAL A 69 10.51 -8.24 -14.10
N VAL A 70 11.78 -7.97 -13.83
CA VAL A 70 12.83 -8.04 -14.86
C VAL A 70 13.29 -9.48 -15.04
N GLY A 71 13.60 -10.18 -13.95
CA GLY A 71 14.09 -11.56 -13.99
C GLY A 71 13.06 -12.51 -14.60
N ARG A 72 11.89 -12.64 -13.98
CA ARG A 72 10.87 -13.61 -14.36
C ARG A 72 10.14 -13.26 -15.66
N LEU A 73 9.78 -11.99 -15.90
CA LEU A 73 8.98 -11.64 -17.09
C LEU A 73 9.82 -11.33 -18.35
N ILE A 74 11.08 -10.90 -18.19
CA ILE A 74 11.92 -10.50 -19.33
C ILE A 74 13.07 -11.48 -19.52
N VAL A 75 13.89 -11.70 -18.48
CA VAL A 75 15.12 -12.51 -18.62
C VAL A 75 14.81 -13.98 -18.86
N ILE A 76 13.89 -14.59 -18.10
CA ILE A 76 13.58 -16.02 -18.24
C ILE A 76 13.01 -16.35 -19.63
N PRO A 77 11.98 -15.66 -20.16
CA PRO A 77 11.43 -15.99 -21.47
C PRO A 77 12.43 -15.78 -22.62
N LEU A 78 13.30 -14.78 -22.51
CA LEU A 78 14.26 -14.44 -23.57
C LEU A 78 15.49 -15.36 -23.59
N PHE A 79 16.00 -15.76 -22.43
CA PHE A 79 17.30 -16.45 -22.33
C PHE A 79 17.17 -17.88 -21.80
N PHE A 80 16.12 -18.20 -21.05
CA PHE A 80 15.94 -19.48 -20.36
C PHE A 80 14.50 -20.00 -20.47
N ALA A 81 13.94 -19.96 -21.68
CA ALA A 81 12.50 -20.23 -21.90
C ALA A 81 12.03 -21.59 -21.33
N SER A 82 12.88 -22.61 -21.36
CA SER A 82 12.58 -23.94 -20.81
C SER A 82 12.43 -23.95 -19.28
N TRP A 83 12.99 -22.97 -18.57
CA TRP A 83 12.91 -22.89 -17.12
C TRP A 83 11.60 -22.28 -16.64
N GLY A 84 10.89 -21.53 -17.49
CA GLY A 84 9.62 -20.89 -17.15
C GLY A 84 8.57 -21.86 -16.58
N ALA A 85 8.54 -23.09 -17.09
CA ALA A 85 7.60 -24.14 -16.65
C ALA A 85 7.95 -24.75 -15.28
N SER A 86 9.19 -24.60 -14.82
CA SER A 86 9.67 -25.17 -13.55
C SER A 86 9.76 -24.14 -12.43
N LEU A 87 9.46 -22.86 -12.72
CA LEU A 87 9.50 -21.81 -11.70
C LEU A 87 8.30 -21.96 -10.75
N PRO A 88 8.51 -21.71 -9.44
CA PRO A 88 7.41 -21.63 -8.49
C PRO A 88 6.43 -20.50 -8.89
N PRO A 89 5.22 -20.44 -8.31
CA PRO A 89 4.31 -19.32 -8.51
C PRO A 89 4.98 -17.96 -8.24
N SER A 90 4.49 -16.91 -8.90
CA SER A 90 5.00 -15.56 -8.65
C SER A 90 4.67 -15.10 -7.23
N ALA A 91 5.63 -14.47 -6.55
CA ALA A 91 5.44 -13.86 -5.25
C ALA A 91 5.14 -12.35 -5.34
N LEU A 92 4.88 -11.82 -6.55
CA LEU A 92 4.72 -10.39 -6.81
C LEU A 92 3.65 -9.75 -5.91
N ASP A 93 2.49 -10.40 -5.74
CA ASP A 93 1.39 -9.89 -4.91
C ASP A 93 1.79 -9.76 -3.44
N GLN A 94 2.57 -10.71 -2.92
CA GLN A 94 3.06 -10.66 -1.54
C GLN A 94 4.11 -9.57 -1.36
N ILE A 95 5.00 -9.40 -2.34
CA ILE A 95 6.04 -8.36 -2.34
C ILE A 95 5.39 -6.97 -2.42
N MET A 96 4.40 -6.78 -3.30
CA MET A 96 3.63 -5.54 -3.41
C MET A 96 2.79 -5.29 -2.16
N GLY A 97 2.22 -6.35 -1.60
CA GLY A 97 1.59 -6.37 -0.28
C GLY A 97 2.51 -5.75 0.79
N LEU A 98 3.71 -6.30 0.92
CA LEU A 98 4.63 -5.81 1.94
C LEU A 98 5.14 -4.40 1.64
N LEU A 99 5.43 -4.05 0.38
CA LEU A 99 5.91 -2.72 -0.01
C LEU A 99 4.86 -1.63 0.21
N LEU A 100 3.62 -1.84 -0.22
CA LEU A 100 2.54 -0.85 -0.03
C LEU A 100 2.09 -0.81 1.44
N GLY A 101 2.12 -1.95 2.15
CA GLY A 101 1.93 -2.01 3.60
C GLY A 101 3.00 -1.21 4.35
N MET A 102 4.27 -1.30 3.92
CA MET A 102 5.32 -0.41 4.40
C MET A 102 5.05 1.05 4.01
N LEU A 103 4.52 1.35 2.84
CA LEU A 103 4.16 2.71 2.45
C LEU A 103 2.98 3.30 3.27
N GLY A 104 2.29 2.48 4.07
CA GLY A 104 1.13 2.88 4.87
C GLY A 104 -0.19 2.83 4.09
N LEU A 105 -0.19 2.25 2.88
CA LEU A 105 -1.36 2.09 2.02
C LEU A 105 -2.09 0.78 2.33
N GLY A 106 -2.34 0.49 3.61
CA GLY A 106 -2.91 -0.78 4.09
C GLY A 106 -4.05 -1.31 3.22
N PHE A 107 -3.99 -2.60 2.90
CA PHE A 107 -5.06 -3.38 2.27
C PHE A 107 -6.07 -3.83 3.33
#